data_AF-A0A1G5U2A0-F1
#
_entry.id   AF-A0A1G5U2A0-F1
#
_cell.length_a   1.000
_cell.length_b   1.000
_cell.length_c   1.000
_cell.angle_alpha   90.00
_cell.angle_beta   90.00
_cell.angle_gamma   90.00
#
_symmetry.space_group_name_H-M   'P 1'
#
loop_
_entity.id
_entity.type
_entity.pdbx_description
1 polymer ?
#
loop_
_entity_poly.entity_id
_entity_poly.type
_entity_poly.pdbx_seq_one_letter_code
_entity_poly.pdbx_strand_id
1 'polypeptide(L)' 'MKVFQIRQSATGTILWTGSAADPLAALDAMAHAAGYYDHSDMPDHLWVGCLHVAEIRA' A
#
# COMPACT_ATOMS: atom_id res chain seq x y z
N MET A 1 -3.07 3.57 -16.60
CA MET A 1 -2.34 4.05 -15.40
C MET A 1 -3.09 3.41 -14.26
N LYS A 2 -2.44 2.48 -13.55
CA LYS A 2 -3.15 1.47 -12.77
C LYS A 2 -3.59 2.04 -11.44
N VAL A 3 -4.78 1.66 -10.98
CA VAL A 3 -5.28 1.98 -9.65
C VAL A 3 -5.05 0.79 -8.75
N PHE A 4 -4.40 1.04 -7.63
CA PHE A 4 -4.13 0.07 -6.60
C PHE A 4 -4.93 0.40 -5.35
N GLN A 5 -5.29 -0.66 -4.64
CA GLN A 5 -5.92 -0.60 -3.34
C GLN A 5 -5.08 -1.41 -2.36
N ILE A 6 -4.70 -0.76 -1.27
CA ILE A 6 -3.95 -1.36 -0.18
C ILE A 6 -4.90 -1.51 1.00
N ARG A 7 -5.03 -2.74 1.47
CA ARG A 7 -5.92 -3.11 2.57
C ARG A 7 -5.15 -3.84 3.67
N GLN A 8 -5.62 -3.68 4.91
CA GLN A 8 -5.15 -4.47 6.03
C GLN A 8 -5.70 -5.90 5.89
N SER A 9 -4.81 -6.89 5.81
CA SER A 9 -5.15 -8.31 5.63
C SER A 9 -6.02 -8.84 6.77
N ALA A 10 -5.74 -8.43 8.01
CA ALA A 10 -6.45 -8.91 9.20
C ALA A 10 -7.90 -8.40 9.30
N THR A 11 -8.18 -7.17 8.89
CA THR A 11 -9.51 -6.53 9.08
C THR A 11 -10.25 -6.28 7.77
N GLY A 12 -9.57 -6.36 6.63
CA GLY A 12 -10.08 -5.93 5.33
C GLY A 12 -10.18 -4.41 5.16
N THR A 13 -9.76 -3.63 6.16
CA THR A 13 -9.83 -2.16 6.13
C THR A 13 -9.00 -1.61 4.98
N ILE A 14 -9.59 -0.72 4.19
CA ILE A 14 -8.88 -0.01 3.12
C ILE A 14 -8.01 1.06 3.76
N LEU A 15 -6.69 0.96 3.59
CA LEU A 15 -5.73 1.91 4.13
C LEU A 15 -5.38 2.99 3.12
N TRP A 16 -5.33 2.62 1.83
CA TRP A 16 -4.99 3.54 0.77
C TRP A 16 -5.56 3.06 -0.56
N THR A 17 -5.99 4.01 -1.39
CA THR A 17 -6.40 3.76 -2.78
C THR A 17 -5.87 4.89 -3.64
N GLY A 18 -5.17 4.55 -4.71
CA GLY A 18 -4.60 5.56 -5.60
C GLY A 18 -4.00 4.96 -6.87
N SER A 19 -3.60 5.85 -7.78
CA SER A 19 -2.95 5.44 -9.02
C SER A 19 -1.44 5.33 -8.85
N ALA A 20 -0.85 4.23 -9.30
CA ALA A 20 0.60 4.03 -9.32
C ALA A 20 1.03 3.30 -10.61
N ALA A 21 2.34 3.30 -10.87
CA ALA A 21 2.91 2.59 -12.02
C ALA A 21 2.92 1.07 -11.79
N ASP A 22 3.20 0.65 -10.56
CA ASP A 22 3.39 -0.73 -10.15
C ASP A 22 3.04 -0.89 -8.65
N PRO A 23 2.94 -2.13 -8.13
CA PRO A 23 2.59 -2.37 -6.73
C PRO A 23 3.58 -1.78 -5.72
N LEU A 24 4.87 -1.67 -6.06
CA LEU A 24 5.89 -1.12 -5.17
C LEU A 24 5.71 0.39 -5.05
N ALA A 25 5.51 1.06 -6.19
CA ALA A 25 5.18 2.49 -6.23
C ALA A 25 3.87 2.81 -5.49
N ALA A 26 2.90 1.90 -5.48
CA ALA A 26 1.67 2.05 -4.68
C ALA A 26 1.94 1.98 -3.18
N LEU A 27 2.85 1.10 -2.75
CA LEU A 27 3.27 0.98 -1.35
C LEU A 27 4.06 2.21 -0.91
N ASP A 28 4.97 2.71 -1.74
CA ASP A 28 5.68 3.96 -1.47
C ASP A 28 4.73 5.14 -1.34
N ALA A 29 3.75 5.26 -2.25
CA ALA A 29 2.76 6.32 -2.18
C ALA A 29 1.89 6.23 -0.90
N MET A 30 1.58 5.02 -0.45
CA MET A 30 0.87 4.80 0.82
C MET A 30 1.73 5.10 2.03
N ALA A 31 3.00 4.67 2.04
CA ALA A 31 3.95 4.98 3.10
C ALA A 31 4.14 6.51 3.22
N HIS A 32 4.30 7.19 2.09
CA HIS A 32 4.38 8.64 2.01
C HIS A 32 3.12 9.32 2.54
N ALA A 33 1.93 8.84 2.17
CA ALA A 33 0.66 9.35 2.69
C ALA A 33 0.49 9.12 4.21
N ALA A 34 1.11 8.07 4.75
CA ALA A 34 1.15 7.80 6.19
C ALA A 34 2.24 8.58 6.94
N GLY A 35 3.05 9.39 6.23
CA GLY A 35 4.10 10.22 6.81
C GLY A 35 5.49 9.55 6.88
N TYR A 36 5.65 8.38 6.29
CA TYR A 36 6.95 7.71 6.13
C TYR A 36 7.66 8.21 4.86
N TYR A 37 8.98 8.07 4.80
CA TYR A 37 9.73 8.48 3.61
C TYR A 37 9.53 7.51 2.44
N ASP A 38 9.59 6.21 2.74
CA ASP A 38 9.51 5.08 1.81
C ASP A 38 8.83 3.90 2.53
N HIS A 39 8.34 2.92 1.77
CA HIS A 39 7.86 1.66 2.32
C HIS A 39 8.86 0.92 3.23
N SER A 40 10.17 1.14 3.06
CA SER A 40 11.27 0.57 3.83
C SER A 40 11.41 1.18 5.23
N ASP A 41 10.90 2.40 5.43
CA ASP A 41 10.83 3.06 6.75
C ASP A 41 9.61 2.57 7.55
N MET A 42 8.67 1.87 6.91
CA MET A 42 7.56 1.26 7.63
C MET A 42 8.07 0.03 8.38
N PRO A 43 7.75 -0.10 9.69
CA PRO A 43 8.22 -1.23 10.47
C PRO A 43 7.67 -2.56 9.93
N ASP A 44 8.51 -3.62 9.99
CA ASP A 44 8.26 -4.91 9.35
C ASP A 44 6.93 -5.55 9.75
N HIS A 45 6.43 -5.28 10.97
CA HIS A 45 5.15 -5.82 11.45
C HIS A 45 3.93 -5.22 10.74
N LEU A 46 4.07 -4.05 10.10
CA LEU A 46 3.04 -3.51 9.21
C LEU A 46 3.10 -4.18 7.84
N TRP A 47 4.30 -4.55 7.38
CA TRP A 47 4.55 -5.18 6.08
C TRP A 47 4.24 -6.67 6.05
N VAL A 48 4.77 -7.43 7.01
CA VAL A 48 4.80 -8.89 7.00
C VAL A 48 3.43 -9.43 7.37
N GLY A 49 2.66 -9.77 6.34
CA GLY A 49 1.38 -10.48 6.46
C GLY A 49 0.16 -9.59 6.78
N CYS A 50 0.37 -8.32 7.09
CA CYS A 50 -0.71 -7.40 7.45
C CYS A 50 -1.23 -6.53 6.30
N LEU A 51 -0.53 -6.43 5.17
CA LEU A 51 -0.96 -5.63 4.01
C LEU A 51 -1.20 -6.49 2.78
N HIS A 52 -2.26 -6.16 2.05
CA HIS A 52 -2.58 -6.76 0.77
C HIS A 52 -2.73 -5.66 -0.28
N VAL A 53 -1.92 -5.72 -1.32
CA VAL A 53 -1.96 -4.80 -2.46
C VAL A 53 -2.71 -5.47 -3.60
N ALA A 54 -3.78 -4.84 -4.08
CA ALA A 54 -4.57 -5.31 -5.21
C ALA A 54 -4.63 -4.24 -6.29
N GLU A 55 -4.37 -4.62 -7.54
CA GLU A 55 -4.73 -3.80 -8.69
C GLU A 55 -6.25 -3.90 -8.91
N ILE A 56 -6.95 -2.76 -8.87
CA ILE A 56 -8.41 -2.71 -9.02
C ILE A 56 -8.83 -2.12 -10.38
N ARG A 57 -7.90 -1.49 -11.12
CA ARG A 57 -8.16 -0.92 -12.44
C ARG A 57 -6.85 -0.73 -13.23
N ALA A 58 -6.85 -1.02 -14.53
CA ALA A 58 -5.71 -0.82 -15.43
C ALA A 58 -5.79 0.47 -16.26
#